data_AF-A0AAJ1AEH8-F1
#
_entry.id   AF-A0AAJ1AEH8-F1
#
_cell.length_a   1.000
_cell.length_b   1.000
_cell.length_c   1.000
_cell.angle_alpha   90.00
_cell.angle_beta   90.00
_cell.angle_gamma   90.00
#
_symmetry.space_group_name_H-M   'P 1'
#
loop_
_entity.id
_entity.type
_entity.pdbx_description
1 polymer ?
#
loop_
_entity_poly.entity_id
_entity_poly.type
_entity_poly.pdbx_seq_one_letter_code
_entity_poly.pdbx_strand_id
1 'polypeptide(L)'
;MNIGTKANKTPVAAGYHEAQLKRQIGYLERSCGDFDRGDHDEAIRIAVTLRVLLHDTNNSTSLLTHLGIKNTIEYVDTGIYRPLLDAALAEWAKQNSSGLSVVSRTASDVGLVELGDAGAGRVGWFAPLRLQRFAQGTPSYNACPRISDFDFWWRSPLVEASLGKRFSRWDLVNIMANQDGGAHVDQVGLDADYQDLMVDFLGVGMAHGVDLDFENLPESLHNVPKALHNVAFASVRQIAFELMVSLRRREWVRQTSGIFAFSEPFRDINLPEPPHRPMLEPQSIILGKYI
;
A
#
# COMPACT_ATOMS: atom_id res chain seq x y z
N MET A 1 32.23 32.92 11.49
CA MET A 1 32.39 31.59 10.88
C MET A 1 31.00 31.10 10.51
N ASN A 2 30.66 31.01 9.22
CA ASN A 2 29.27 30.73 8.80
C ASN A 2 29.03 29.21 8.74
N ILE A 3 28.63 28.64 9.88
CA ILE A 3 28.26 27.22 10.02
C ILE A 3 26.89 26.99 9.37
N GLY A 4 26.71 25.87 8.66
CA GLY A 4 25.40 25.44 8.12
C GLY A 4 24.96 26.13 6.82
N THR A 5 25.82 26.91 6.16
CA THR A 5 25.45 27.59 4.90
C THR A 5 25.78 26.76 3.66
N LYS A 6 25.03 26.95 2.56
CA LYS A 6 25.31 26.28 1.28
C LYS A 6 26.74 26.59 0.76
N ALA A 7 27.24 27.79 1.03
CA ALA A 7 28.57 28.24 0.61
C ALA A 7 29.73 27.53 1.35
N ASN A 8 29.44 26.87 2.48
CA ASN A 8 30.42 26.15 3.31
C ASN A 8 30.29 24.62 3.17
N LYS A 9 29.81 24.13 2.03
CA LYS A 9 29.68 22.69 1.74
C LYS A 9 30.91 22.20 0.98
N THR A 10 31.49 21.09 1.43
CA THR A 10 32.51 20.33 0.70
C THR A 10 31.92 19.03 0.14
N PRO A 11 32.51 18.45 -0.92
CA PRO A 11 32.09 17.14 -1.40
C PRO A 11 32.13 16.08 -0.29
N VAL A 12 31.15 15.17 -0.31
CA VAL A 12 31.12 14.01 0.58
C VAL A 12 32.08 12.93 0.11
N ALA A 13 32.53 12.06 1.02
CA ALA A 13 33.40 10.95 0.69
C ALA A 13 32.74 9.94 -0.27
N ALA A 14 33.54 9.19 -1.02
CA ALA A 14 33.06 8.06 -1.80
C ALA A 14 32.35 7.04 -0.90
N GLY A 15 31.24 6.45 -1.36
CA GLY A 15 30.43 5.52 -0.55
C GLY A 15 29.45 6.19 0.41
N TYR A 16 29.43 7.52 0.51
CA TYR A 16 28.55 8.23 1.44
C TYR A 16 27.06 7.98 1.18
N HIS A 17 26.63 8.02 -0.09
CA HIS A 17 25.22 7.83 -0.44
C HIS A 17 24.76 6.39 -0.20
N GLU A 18 25.65 5.41 -0.39
CA GLU A 18 25.41 3.99 -0.08
C GLU A 18 25.27 3.78 1.42
N ALA A 19 26.14 4.38 2.23
CA ALA A 19 26.03 4.36 3.68
C ALA A 19 24.74 5.04 4.17
N GLN A 20 24.34 6.13 3.52
CA GLN A 20 23.08 6.81 3.81
C GLN A 20 21.89 5.93 3.42
N LEU A 21 21.96 5.18 2.32
CA LEU A 21 20.89 4.29 1.89
C LEU A 21 20.68 3.18 2.93
N LYS A 22 21.77 2.53 3.34
CA LYS A 22 21.72 1.52 4.42
C LYS A 22 21.09 2.07 5.69
N ARG A 23 21.42 3.31 6.06
CA ARG A 23 20.86 3.98 7.24
C ARG A 23 19.36 4.25 7.09
N GLN A 24 18.92 4.79 5.95
CA GLN A 24 17.51 5.09 5.69
C GLN A 24 16.67 3.81 5.64
N ILE A 25 17.17 2.74 5.02
CA ILE A 25 16.51 1.43 5.03
C ILE A 25 16.40 0.90 6.47
N GLY A 26 17.44 1.01 7.28
CA GLY A 26 17.36 0.62 8.69
C GLY A 26 16.36 1.43 9.52
N TYR A 27 16.12 2.71 9.20
CA TYR A 27 15.03 3.49 9.81
C TYR A 27 13.67 2.98 9.34
N LEU A 28 13.51 2.78 8.03
CA LEU A 28 12.28 2.30 7.42
C LEU A 28 11.86 0.94 8.00
N GLU A 29 12.80 0.00 8.13
CA GLU A 29 12.55 -1.33 8.69
C GLU A 29 12.08 -1.28 10.15
N ARG A 30 12.70 -0.43 10.98
CA ARG A 30 12.28 -0.25 12.39
C ARG A 30 10.87 0.32 12.48
N SER A 31 10.60 1.43 11.78
CA SER A 31 9.27 2.03 11.78
C SER A 31 8.21 1.08 11.21
N CYS A 32 8.52 0.30 10.18
CA CYS A 32 7.62 -0.75 9.69
C CYS A 32 7.36 -1.82 10.74
N GLY A 33 8.39 -2.27 11.45
CA GLY A 33 8.24 -3.27 12.53
C GLY A 33 7.39 -2.75 13.68
N ASP A 34 7.56 -1.49 14.06
CA ASP A 34 6.78 -0.84 15.11
C ASP A 34 5.31 -0.65 14.68
N PHE A 35 5.09 -0.20 13.43
CA PHE A 35 3.75 -0.15 12.82
C PHE A 35 3.05 -1.52 12.87
N ASP A 36 3.75 -2.59 12.48
CA ASP A 36 3.20 -3.95 12.42
C ASP A 36 2.85 -4.50 13.83
N ARG A 37 3.45 -3.95 14.89
CA ARG A 37 3.12 -4.25 16.30
C ARG A 37 1.92 -3.45 16.83
N GLY A 38 1.34 -2.56 16.03
CA GLY A 38 0.17 -1.75 16.37
C GLY A 38 0.48 -0.27 16.62
N ASP A 39 1.75 0.15 16.57
CA ASP A 39 2.15 1.57 16.72
C ASP A 39 1.92 2.31 15.38
N HIS A 40 0.66 2.42 14.93
CA HIS A 40 0.31 2.84 13.56
C HIS A 40 0.75 4.28 13.21
N ASP A 41 0.99 5.14 14.20
CA ASP A 41 1.53 6.50 13.99
C ASP A 41 2.92 6.49 13.32
N GLU A 42 3.64 5.36 13.38
CA GLU A 42 4.89 5.17 12.64
C GLU A 42 4.73 5.29 11.13
N ALA A 43 3.49 5.23 10.59
CA ALA A 43 3.21 5.57 9.19
C ALA A 43 3.79 6.92 8.79
N ILE A 44 3.73 7.92 9.68
CA ILE A 44 4.26 9.27 9.43
C ILE A 44 5.79 9.21 9.23
N ARG A 45 6.51 8.47 10.09
CA ARG A 45 7.97 8.28 9.96
C ARG A 45 8.32 7.48 8.71
N ILE A 46 7.52 6.45 8.39
CA ILE A 46 7.64 5.69 7.15
C ILE A 46 7.54 6.63 5.93
N ALA A 47 6.52 7.49 5.88
CA ALA A 47 6.34 8.45 4.80
C ALA A 47 7.53 9.43 4.66
N VAL A 48 8.06 9.94 5.78
CA VAL A 48 9.25 10.82 5.77
C VAL A 48 10.45 10.10 5.14
N THR A 49 10.72 8.86 5.56
CA THR A 49 11.82 8.08 5.00
C THR A 49 11.61 7.75 3.53
N LEU A 50 10.38 7.37 3.12
CA LEU A 50 10.03 7.14 1.72
C LEU A 50 10.28 8.39 0.86
N ARG A 51 9.91 9.58 1.35
CA ARG A 51 10.13 10.84 0.64
C ARG A 51 11.62 11.13 0.44
N VAL A 52 12.47 10.89 1.45
CA VAL A 52 13.93 11.02 1.34
C VAL A 52 14.50 10.08 0.27
N LEU A 53 13.97 8.87 0.18
CA LEU A 53 14.41 7.86 -0.77
C LEU A 53 13.94 8.17 -2.21
N LEU A 54 12.71 8.65 -2.38
CA LEU A 54 12.02 8.63 -3.68
C LEU A 54 11.71 9.99 -4.29
N HIS A 55 11.67 11.08 -3.51
CA HIS A 55 11.15 12.35 -4.00
C HIS A 55 12.26 13.37 -4.32
N ASP A 56 12.27 13.85 -5.56
CA ASP A 56 13.10 14.99 -5.98
C ASP A 56 12.26 16.28 -5.97
N THR A 57 12.83 17.36 -5.47
CA THR A 57 12.29 18.73 -5.56
C THR A 57 13.28 19.62 -6.33
N ASN A 58 12.90 20.86 -6.60
CA ASN A 58 13.81 21.88 -7.16
C ASN A 58 15.04 22.15 -6.27
N ASN A 59 14.96 21.85 -4.97
CA ASN A 59 15.98 22.18 -3.98
C ASN A 59 16.60 20.96 -3.30
N SER A 60 16.15 19.75 -3.61
CA SER A 60 16.61 18.52 -2.96
C SER A 60 16.46 17.35 -3.90
N THR A 61 17.51 16.55 -3.98
CA THR A 61 17.53 15.32 -4.78
C THR A 61 17.42 14.14 -3.81
N SER A 62 16.56 13.19 -4.15
CA SER A 62 16.36 11.96 -3.41
C SER A 62 17.60 11.07 -3.44
N LEU A 63 17.67 10.18 -2.47
CA LEU A 63 18.82 9.28 -2.34
C LEU A 63 18.94 8.29 -3.51
N LEU A 64 17.82 7.77 -4.03
CA LEU A 64 17.84 6.86 -5.17
C LEU A 64 18.25 7.56 -6.48
N THR A 65 17.95 8.85 -6.64
CA THR A 65 18.46 9.64 -7.78
C THR A 65 19.95 9.89 -7.64
N HIS A 66 20.45 10.23 -6.44
CA HIS A 66 21.89 10.39 -6.20
C HIS A 66 22.70 9.13 -6.51
N LEU A 67 22.13 7.95 -6.27
CA LEU A 67 22.74 6.67 -6.60
C LEU A 67 22.60 6.27 -8.08
N GLY A 68 21.80 7.00 -8.87
CA GLY A 68 21.50 6.68 -10.27
C GLY A 68 20.59 5.47 -10.45
N ILE A 69 19.77 5.15 -9.44
CA ILE A 69 19.05 3.87 -9.37
C ILE A 69 17.54 4.01 -9.43
N LYS A 70 17.02 5.22 -9.20
CA LYS A 70 15.58 5.49 -9.16
C LYS A 70 14.86 5.01 -10.41
N ASN A 71 15.38 5.33 -11.60
CA ASN A 71 14.74 5.02 -12.88
C ASN A 71 15.31 3.76 -13.55
N THR A 72 16.19 3.03 -12.87
CA THR A 72 16.85 1.83 -13.42
C THR A 72 16.44 0.55 -12.74
N ILE A 73 15.72 0.64 -11.62
CA ILE A 73 15.13 -0.50 -10.94
C ILE A 73 13.67 -0.65 -11.36
N GLU A 74 13.22 -1.90 -11.36
CA GLU A 74 11.82 -2.26 -11.48
C GLU A 74 11.16 -2.22 -10.09
N TYR A 75 10.04 -1.50 -9.99
CA TYR A 75 9.30 -1.38 -8.73
C TYR A 75 8.25 -2.46 -8.65
N VAL A 76 8.24 -3.19 -7.55
CA VAL A 76 7.13 -4.07 -7.17
C VAL A 76 5.87 -3.23 -7.05
N ASP A 77 4.85 -3.61 -7.81
CA ASP A 77 3.54 -2.96 -7.81
C ASP A 77 2.47 -3.97 -7.45
N THR A 78 1.99 -3.89 -6.22
CA THR A 78 0.88 -4.70 -5.70
C THR A 78 -0.46 -3.97 -5.78
N GLY A 79 -0.47 -2.74 -6.31
CA GLY A 79 -1.65 -1.90 -6.40
C GLY A 79 -2.64 -2.38 -7.46
N ILE A 80 -3.91 -2.05 -7.25
CA ILE A 80 -4.94 -2.17 -8.28
C ILE A 80 -5.36 -0.77 -8.70
N TYR A 81 -5.36 -0.53 -10.00
CA TYR A 81 -5.70 0.75 -10.61
C TYR A 81 -7.03 0.62 -11.31
N ARG A 82 -7.93 1.60 -11.14
CA ARG A 82 -9.28 1.57 -11.72
C ARG A 82 -9.28 1.28 -13.22
N PRO A 83 -8.46 1.96 -14.06
CA PRO A 83 -8.46 1.68 -15.50
C PRO A 83 -8.04 0.25 -15.85
N LEU A 84 -7.08 -0.33 -15.11
CA LEU A 84 -6.61 -1.70 -15.34
C LEU A 84 -7.66 -2.72 -14.89
N LEU A 85 -8.31 -2.47 -13.75
CA LEU A 85 -9.38 -3.32 -13.26
C LEU A 85 -10.60 -3.29 -14.20
N ASP A 86 -10.99 -2.11 -14.67
CA ASP A 86 -12.08 -1.95 -15.64
C ASP A 86 -11.79 -2.72 -16.94
N ALA A 87 -10.57 -2.64 -17.45
CA ALA A 87 -10.16 -3.39 -18.64
C ALA A 87 -10.19 -4.91 -18.42
N ALA A 88 -9.67 -5.38 -17.28
CA ALA A 88 -9.68 -6.80 -16.92
C ALA A 88 -11.11 -7.34 -16.72
N LEU A 89 -11.99 -6.55 -16.09
CA LEU A 89 -13.41 -6.89 -15.90
C LEU A 89 -14.15 -6.94 -17.24
N ALA A 90 -13.89 -5.99 -18.15
CA ALA A 90 -14.51 -5.98 -19.47
C ALA A 90 -14.11 -7.22 -20.28
N GLU A 91 -12.83 -7.63 -20.22
CA GLU A 91 -12.36 -8.83 -20.89
C GLU A 91 -12.95 -10.10 -20.28
N TRP A 92 -12.97 -10.19 -18.95
CA TRP A 92 -13.60 -11.30 -18.25
C TRP A 92 -15.10 -11.40 -18.57
N ALA A 93 -15.84 -10.29 -18.59
CA ALA A 93 -17.27 -10.29 -18.90
C ALA A 93 -17.55 -10.78 -20.33
N LYS A 94 -16.75 -10.37 -21.33
CA LYS A 94 -16.88 -10.87 -22.71
C LYS A 94 -16.71 -12.38 -22.83
N GLN A 95 -15.85 -12.96 -21.99
CA GLN A 95 -15.56 -14.40 -22.01
C GLN A 95 -16.61 -15.22 -21.26
N ASN A 96 -17.32 -14.62 -20.30
CA ASN A 96 -18.19 -15.34 -19.37
C ASN A 96 -19.69 -15.03 -19.56
N SER A 97 -20.04 -14.00 -20.33
CA SER A 97 -21.42 -13.55 -20.53
C SER A 97 -21.69 -13.19 -21.99
N SER A 98 -22.81 -13.69 -22.55
CA SER A 98 -23.25 -13.37 -23.92
C SER A 98 -24.29 -12.23 -23.98
N GLY A 99 -24.48 -11.49 -22.89
CA GLY A 99 -25.54 -10.48 -22.74
C GLY A 99 -25.09 -9.19 -22.04
N LEU A 100 -26.04 -8.33 -21.68
CA LEU A 100 -25.76 -7.07 -20.98
C LEU A 100 -25.15 -7.35 -19.59
N SER A 101 -23.93 -6.86 -19.37
CA SER A 101 -23.26 -6.90 -18.06
C SER A 101 -23.30 -5.51 -17.43
N VAL A 102 -23.83 -5.43 -16.20
CA VAL A 102 -23.83 -4.21 -15.38
C VAL A 102 -22.93 -4.48 -14.18
N VAL A 103 -21.94 -3.61 -13.94
CA VAL A 103 -20.99 -3.73 -12.84
C VAL A 103 -21.10 -2.47 -11.98
N SER A 104 -21.35 -2.65 -10.68
CA SER A 104 -21.26 -1.56 -9.70
C SER A 104 -19.80 -1.37 -9.30
N ARG A 105 -19.41 -0.11 -9.04
CA ARG A 105 -18.05 0.25 -8.62
C ARG A 105 -18.07 0.67 -7.16
N THR A 106 -17.09 0.21 -6.40
CA THR A 106 -16.89 0.61 -5.01
C THR A 106 -15.45 1.10 -4.80
N ALA A 107 -15.26 2.02 -3.86
CA ALA A 107 -13.93 2.51 -3.47
C ALA A 107 -12.98 1.35 -3.09
N SER A 108 -13.52 0.29 -2.46
CA SER A 108 -12.78 -0.90 -2.05
C SER A 108 -12.25 -1.80 -3.17
N ASP A 109 -12.68 -1.62 -4.43
CA ASP A 109 -12.22 -2.50 -5.52
C ASP A 109 -10.75 -2.28 -5.91
N VAL A 110 -10.20 -1.12 -5.57
CA VAL A 110 -8.90 -0.62 -6.05
C VAL A 110 -8.02 -0.15 -4.88
N GLY A 111 -6.75 0.10 -5.16
CA GLY A 111 -5.81 0.64 -4.18
C GLY A 111 -4.87 -0.38 -3.57
N LEU A 112 -4.43 -0.10 -2.34
CA LEU A 112 -3.27 -0.74 -1.70
C LEU A 112 -3.62 -1.56 -0.46
N VAL A 113 -4.84 -1.44 0.05
CA VAL A 113 -5.27 -2.04 1.31
C VAL A 113 -6.17 -3.24 1.08
N GLU A 114 -6.33 -4.05 2.12
CA GLU A 114 -7.28 -5.16 2.13
C GLU A 114 -8.03 -5.22 3.45
N LEU A 115 -9.25 -5.77 3.40
CA LEU A 115 -10.02 -6.08 4.59
C LEU A 115 -9.39 -7.25 5.34
N GLY A 116 -9.35 -7.12 6.66
CA GLY A 116 -9.00 -8.20 7.58
C GLY A 116 -9.76 -8.10 8.89
N ASP A 117 -9.57 -9.09 9.74
CA ASP A 117 -10.11 -9.12 11.10
C ASP A 117 -9.45 -8.03 11.97
N ALA A 118 -10.28 -7.19 12.59
CA ALA A 118 -9.87 -6.14 13.52
C ALA A 118 -10.20 -6.51 14.99
N GLY A 119 -10.65 -7.75 15.24
CA GLY A 119 -11.03 -8.26 16.55
C GLY A 119 -12.48 -7.91 16.92
N ALA A 120 -13.00 -8.60 17.93
CA ALA A 120 -14.36 -8.41 18.44
C ALA A 120 -15.46 -8.44 17.36
N GLY A 121 -15.29 -9.27 16.32
CA GLY A 121 -16.23 -9.39 15.21
C GLY A 121 -16.27 -8.17 14.28
N ARG A 122 -15.20 -7.35 14.26
CA ARG A 122 -15.05 -6.18 13.40
C ARG A 122 -14.05 -6.45 12.29
N VAL A 123 -14.21 -5.73 11.19
CA VAL A 123 -13.23 -5.70 10.10
C VAL A 123 -12.53 -4.35 10.04
N GLY A 124 -11.34 -4.34 9.47
CA GLY A 124 -10.58 -3.12 9.20
C GLY A 124 -9.67 -3.24 7.99
N TRP A 125 -9.11 -2.11 7.59
CA TRP A 125 -8.18 -2.00 6.47
C TRP A 125 -6.73 -2.22 6.90
N PHE A 126 -6.01 -3.04 6.15
CA PHE A 126 -4.62 -3.38 6.45
C PHE A 126 -3.74 -3.32 5.21
N ALA A 127 -2.45 -3.08 5.44
CA ALA A 127 -1.41 -3.36 4.46
C ALA A 127 -1.35 -4.89 4.27
N PRO A 128 -1.49 -5.42 3.04
CA PRO A 128 -1.50 -6.86 2.81
C PRO A 128 -0.12 -7.51 2.96
N LEU A 129 0.97 -6.74 2.86
CA LEU A 129 2.36 -7.16 3.07
C LEU A 129 2.78 -8.42 2.29
N ARG A 130 2.18 -8.61 1.12
CA ARG A 130 2.44 -9.74 0.25
C ARG A 130 2.34 -9.35 -1.22
N LEU A 131 3.05 -10.10 -2.04
CA LEU A 131 3.12 -9.91 -3.48
C LEU A 131 1.86 -10.39 -4.20
N GLN A 132 1.36 -11.58 -3.82
CA GLN A 132 0.13 -12.14 -4.37
C GLN A 132 -1.05 -11.80 -3.48
N ARG A 133 -1.81 -10.79 -3.91
CA ARG A 133 -3.03 -10.32 -3.23
C ARG A 133 -4.28 -11.09 -3.67
N PHE A 134 -4.33 -11.48 -4.94
CA PHE A 134 -5.54 -11.99 -5.59
C PHE A 134 -5.37 -13.44 -6.09
N ALA A 135 -6.47 -14.17 -6.13
CA ALA A 135 -6.52 -15.53 -6.68
C ALA A 135 -6.34 -15.51 -8.20
N GLN A 136 -5.60 -16.49 -8.73
CA GLN A 136 -5.39 -16.62 -10.17
C GLN A 136 -6.72 -16.76 -10.92
N GLY A 137 -6.79 -16.18 -12.12
CA GLY A 137 -8.00 -16.19 -12.95
C GLY A 137 -9.04 -15.13 -12.58
N THR A 138 -8.86 -14.39 -11.49
CA THR A 138 -9.74 -13.25 -11.16
C THR A 138 -9.37 -12.00 -11.97
N PRO A 139 -10.34 -11.11 -12.28
CA PRO A 139 -10.04 -9.81 -12.91
C PRO A 139 -9.00 -9.00 -12.15
N SER A 140 -9.07 -8.96 -10.81
CA SER A 140 -8.09 -8.26 -9.98
C SER A 140 -6.69 -8.87 -10.09
N TYR A 141 -6.56 -10.18 -10.21
CA TYR A 141 -5.28 -10.81 -10.48
C TYR A 141 -4.71 -10.38 -11.84
N ASN A 142 -5.54 -10.29 -12.87
CA ASN A 142 -5.11 -9.86 -14.21
C ASN A 142 -4.82 -8.35 -14.29
N ALA A 143 -5.46 -7.54 -13.44
CA ALA A 143 -5.30 -6.09 -13.38
C ALA A 143 -4.07 -5.63 -12.56
N CYS A 144 -3.49 -6.50 -11.73
CA CYS A 144 -2.32 -6.20 -10.92
C CYS A 144 -1.06 -6.11 -11.80
N PRO A 145 -0.37 -4.96 -11.89
CA PRO A 145 0.80 -4.81 -12.77
C PRO A 145 1.97 -5.69 -12.37
N ARG A 146 2.10 -6.01 -11.08
CA ARG A 146 3.21 -6.76 -10.46
C ARG A 146 4.51 -5.99 -10.42
N ILE A 147 4.85 -5.39 -11.56
CA ILE A 147 6.05 -4.60 -11.80
C ILE A 147 5.68 -3.35 -12.58
N SER A 148 6.34 -2.24 -12.26
CA SER A 148 6.16 -0.98 -12.96
C SER A 148 7.46 -0.17 -12.98
N ASP A 149 7.56 0.73 -13.96
CA ASP A 149 8.54 1.80 -13.90
C ASP A 149 8.21 2.78 -12.77
N PHE A 150 9.18 3.61 -12.39
CA PHE A 150 9.04 4.53 -11.27
C PHE A 150 7.88 5.52 -11.46
N ASP A 151 7.71 6.09 -12.66
CA ASP A 151 6.74 7.16 -12.86
C ASP A 151 5.31 6.63 -12.74
N PHE A 152 5.03 5.50 -13.39
CA PHE A 152 3.75 4.83 -13.25
C PHE A 152 3.48 4.40 -11.80
N TRP A 153 4.43 3.70 -11.16
CA TRP A 153 4.28 3.22 -9.78
C TRP A 153 4.04 4.37 -8.79
N TRP A 154 4.75 5.49 -8.97
CA TRP A 154 4.74 6.60 -8.02
C TRP A 154 3.57 7.57 -8.21
N ARG A 155 3.22 7.89 -9.46
CA ARG A 155 2.28 8.97 -9.79
C ARG A 155 0.90 8.51 -10.20
N SER A 156 0.72 7.26 -10.61
CA SER A 156 -0.60 6.79 -11.03
C SER A 156 -1.57 6.74 -9.84
N PRO A 157 -2.75 7.38 -9.92
CA PRO A 157 -3.75 7.31 -8.86
C PRO A 157 -4.32 5.89 -8.77
N LEU A 158 -4.39 5.35 -7.55
CA LEU A 158 -4.87 3.98 -7.30
C LEU A 158 -5.82 3.85 -6.12
N VAL A 159 -5.70 4.70 -5.10
CA VAL A 159 -6.63 4.72 -3.96
C VAL A 159 -7.78 5.64 -4.32
N GLU A 160 -9.01 5.13 -4.30
CA GLU A 160 -10.23 5.90 -4.46
C GLU A 160 -10.91 6.04 -3.09
N ALA A 161 -11.05 7.26 -2.59
CA ALA A 161 -11.83 7.56 -1.41
C ALA A 161 -13.33 7.47 -1.73
N SER A 162 -14.16 7.25 -0.71
CA SER A 162 -15.62 7.15 -0.84
C SER A 162 -16.26 8.43 -1.39
N LEU A 163 -15.64 9.60 -1.17
CA LEU A 163 -16.06 10.88 -1.75
C LEU A 163 -15.56 11.10 -3.19
N GLY A 164 -14.97 10.09 -3.82
CA GLY A 164 -14.53 10.10 -5.23
C GLY A 164 -13.15 10.70 -5.48
N LYS A 165 -12.46 11.14 -4.43
CA LYS A 165 -11.07 11.62 -4.52
C LYS A 165 -10.11 10.47 -4.76
N ARG A 166 -9.04 10.76 -5.50
CA ARG A 166 -8.06 9.75 -5.93
C ARG A 166 -6.67 10.14 -5.49
N PHE A 167 -5.93 9.18 -4.97
CA PHE A 167 -4.57 9.37 -4.48
C PHE A 167 -3.61 8.41 -5.18
N SER A 168 -2.45 8.93 -5.55
CA SER A 168 -1.26 8.14 -5.91
C SER A 168 -0.42 7.83 -4.68
N ARG A 169 0.60 6.97 -4.83
CA ARG A 169 1.60 6.74 -3.78
C ARG A 169 2.32 8.03 -3.39
N TRP A 170 2.61 8.86 -4.39
CA TRP A 170 3.18 10.17 -4.19
C TRP A 170 2.29 11.05 -3.29
N ASP A 171 0.99 11.16 -3.59
CA ASP A 171 0.10 12.05 -2.84
C ASP A 171 0.05 11.65 -1.36
N LEU A 172 -0.11 10.35 -1.09
CA LEU A 172 -0.12 9.80 0.27
C LEU A 172 1.18 10.10 1.03
N VAL A 173 2.34 9.79 0.41
CA VAL A 173 3.64 10.02 1.06
C VAL A 173 3.94 11.51 1.22
N ASN A 174 3.58 12.33 0.24
CA ASN A 174 3.86 13.76 0.24
C ASN A 174 3.05 14.49 1.32
N ILE A 175 1.74 14.24 1.37
CA ILE A 175 0.84 14.90 2.32
C ILE A 175 1.23 14.48 3.74
N MET A 176 1.35 13.17 3.99
CA MET A 176 1.69 12.64 5.31
C MET A 176 3.05 13.14 5.81
N ALA A 177 4.08 13.14 4.95
CA ALA A 177 5.42 13.59 5.36
C ALA A 177 5.53 15.10 5.60
N ASN A 178 4.72 15.93 4.93
CA ASN A 178 4.85 17.39 4.99
C ASN A 178 3.84 18.09 5.91
N GLN A 179 2.63 17.55 6.02
CA GLN A 179 1.52 18.22 6.72
C GLN A 179 1.14 17.49 8.01
N ASP A 180 1.23 16.15 8.01
CA ASP A 180 0.81 15.28 9.12
C ASP A 180 1.92 15.04 10.15
N GLY A 181 2.71 16.08 10.44
CA GLY A 181 3.71 16.06 11.51
C GLY A 181 5.01 15.31 11.23
N GLY A 182 5.27 14.89 9.99
CA GLY A 182 6.51 14.17 9.63
C GLY A 182 7.78 15.04 9.67
N ALA A 183 7.83 16.07 8.83
CA ALA A 183 8.93 17.05 8.83
C ALA A 183 8.55 18.34 9.55
N HIS A 184 7.29 18.74 9.43
CA HIS A 184 6.68 19.91 10.04
C HIS A 184 5.19 19.61 10.28
N VAL A 185 4.58 20.26 11.26
CA VAL A 185 3.12 20.33 11.39
C VAL A 185 2.71 21.64 10.70
N ASP A 186 1.89 21.55 9.66
CA ASP A 186 1.45 22.75 8.93
C ASP A 186 0.52 23.59 9.82
N GLN A 187 0.81 24.89 9.93
CA GLN A 187 0.00 25.82 10.71
C GLN A 187 -1.35 26.15 10.04
N VAL A 188 -1.45 25.96 8.73
CA VAL A 188 -2.67 26.22 7.95
C VAL A 188 -3.66 25.06 8.09
N GLY A 189 -3.16 23.84 8.23
CA GLY A 189 -3.95 22.63 8.41
C GLY A 189 -3.51 21.49 7.50
N LEU A 190 -4.19 20.37 7.64
CA LEU A 190 -3.96 19.15 6.85
C LEU A 190 -4.90 19.15 5.63
N ASP A 191 -4.47 18.56 4.52
CA ASP A 191 -5.29 18.41 3.32
C ASP A 191 -6.64 17.75 3.65
N ALA A 192 -7.75 18.37 3.22
CA ALA A 192 -9.09 17.93 3.59
C ALA A 192 -9.44 16.56 2.98
N ASP A 193 -9.03 16.31 1.73
CA ASP A 193 -9.30 15.03 1.08
C ASP A 193 -8.52 13.91 1.77
N TYR A 194 -7.29 14.19 2.22
CA TYR A 194 -6.50 13.25 3.03
C TYR A 194 -7.12 13.00 4.41
N GLN A 195 -7.63 14.04 5.08
CA GLN A 195 -8.35 13.90 6.35
C GLN A 195 -9.56 12.99 6.21
N ASP A 196 -10.33 13.16 5.13
CA ASP A 196 -11.45 12.27 4.82
C ASP A 196 -10.97 10.83 4.62
N LEU A 197 -9.87 10.62 3.89
CA LEU A 197 -9.28 9.29 3.68
C LEU A 197 -8.84 8.61 4.99
N MET A 198 -8.34 9.37 5.97
CA MET A 198 -7.88 8.80 7.25
C MET A 198 -9.01 8.13 8.07
N VAL A 199 -10.25 8.59 7.88
CA VAL A 199 -11.44 8.06 8.56
C VAL A 199 -12.39 7.33 7.60
N ASP A 200 -11.95 7.12 6.35
CA ASP A 200 -12.74 6.47 5.31
C ASP A 200 -12.84 4.96 5.55
N PHE A 201 -13.99 4.41 5.21
CA PHE A 201 -14.31 2.99 5.29
C PHE A 201 -14.40 2.33 3.91
N LEU A 202 -14.10 3.08 2.85
CA LEU A 202 -14.11 2.68 1.43
C LEU A 202 -15.42 2.03 0.99
N GLY A 203 -16.54 2.47 1.56
CA GLY A 203 -17.86 1.90 1.31
C GLY A 203 -18.16 0.57 2.01
N VAL A 204 -17.26 0.06 2.86
CA VAL A 204 -17.43 -1.22 3.57
C VAL A 204 -17.95 -1.04 4.99
N GLY A 205 -19.18 -1.50 5.23
CA GLY A 205 -19.76 -1.70 6.56
C GLY A 205 -20.06 -3.18 6.81
N MET A 206 -19.99 -3.62 8.07
CA MET A 206 -20.31 -4.99 8.47
C MET A 206 -21.27 -5.02 9.66
N ALA A 207 -22.34 -5.79 9.54
CA ALA A 207 -23.27 -6.11 10.63
C ALA A 207 -23.33 -7.64 10.83
N HIS A 208 -23.41 -8.07 12.08
CA HIS A 208 -23.63 -9.48 12.44
C HIS A 208 -25.02 -9.63 13.08
N GLY A 209 -25.81 -10.58 12.59
CA GLY A 209 -27.11 -10.95 13.15
C GLY A 209 -27.47 -12.37 12.75
N VAL A 210 -28.16 -13.10 13.63
CA VAL A 210 -28.55 -14.51 13.39
C VAL A 210 -29.74 -14.58 12.41
N ASP A 211 -30.50 -13.49 12.28
CA ASP A 211 -31.66 -13.33 11.38
C ASP A 211 -31.58 -11.99 10.62
N LEU A 212 -30.61 -11.85 9.70
CA LEU A 212 -30.60 -10.71 8.77
C LEU A 212 -31.58 -11.00 7.62
N ASP A 213 -32.79 -10.46 7.72
CA ASP A 213 -33.70 -10.40 6.59
C ASP A 213 -33.24 -9.29 5.64
N PHE A 214 -32.65 -9.67 4.49
CA PHE A 214 -32.17 -8.73 3.47
C PHE A 214 -33.30 -7.87 2.88
N GLU A 215 -34.56 -8.32 2.93
CA GLU A 215 -35.71 -7.55 2.45
C GLU A 215 -36.20 -6.53 3.49
N ASN A 216 -35.86 -6.73 4.78
CA ASN A 216 -36.26 -5.89 5.91
C ASN A 216 -35.05 -5.33 6.67
N LEU A 217 -33.97 -4.98 5.97
CA LEU A 217 -32.89 -4.20 6.56
C LEU A 217 -33.46 -2.86 7.08
N PRO A 218 -33.22 -2.47 8.34
CA PRO A 218 -33.70 -1.19 8.84
C PRO A 218 -33.23 -0.06 7.92
N GLU A 219 -34.14 0.87 7.61
CA GLU A 219 -33.93 2.01 6.69
C GLU A 219 -32.61 2.75 6.92
N SER A 220 -32.10 2.73 8.16
CA SER A 220 -30.78 3.22 8.49
C SER A 220 -29.68 2.16 8.31
N LEU A 221 -29.20 1.99 7.06
CA LEU A 221 -27.83 1.48 6.82
C LEU A 221 -26.76 2.35 7.53
N HIS A 222 -27.14 3.54 8.01
CA HIS A 222 -26.32 4.45 8.81
C HIS A 222 -25.74 3.83 10.09
N ASN A 223 -26.36 2.78 10.63
CA ASN A 223 -25.92 2.14 11.89
C ASN A 223 -25.06 0.89 11.67
N VAL A 224 -24.73 0.53 10.43
CA VAL A 224 -23.82 -0.57 10.16
C VAL A 224 -22.41 -0.17 10.59
N PRO A 225 -21.77 -0.90 11.52
CA PRO A 225 -20.39 -0.62 11.92
C PRO A 225 -19.45 -0.57 10.71
N LYS A 226 -18.79 0.58 10.54
CA LYS A 226 -17.83 0.81 9.47
C LYS A 226 -16.55 0.01 9.68
N ALA A 227 -15.87 -0.32 8.58
CA ALA A 227 -14.51 -0.86 8.66
C ALA A 227 -13.59 0.09 9.45
N LEU A 228 -12.75 -0.50 10.30
CA LEU A 228 -11.77 0.20 11.14
C LEU A 228 -10.44 0.42 10.40
N HIS A 229 -9.52 1.09 11.10
CA HIS A 229 -8.14 1.39 10.70
C HIS A 229 -7.99 2.41 9.57
N ASN A 230 -6.91 3.19 9.66
CA ASN A 230 -6.62 4.30 8.77
C ASN A 230 -6.08 3.78 7.42
N VAL A 231 -6.84 4.02 6.35
CA VAL A 231 -6.51 3.58 4.98
C VAL A 231 -5.21 4.21 4.47
N ALA A 232 -4.97 5.48 4.78
CA ALA A 232 -3.75 6.17 4.35
C ALA A 232 -2.51 5.55 5.03
N PHE A 233 -2.60 5.26 6.32
CA PHE A 233 -1.51 4.66 7.10
C PHE A 233 -1.18 3.25 6.60
N ALA A 234 -2.21 2.41 6.40
CA ALA A 234 -2.06 1.09 5.83
C ALA A 234 -1.48 1.14 4.39
N SER A 235 -1.89 2.12 3.58
CA SER A 235 -1.35 2.31 2.24
C SER A 235 0.13 2.67 2.26
N VAL A 236 0.55 3.61 3.13
CA VAL A 236 1.97 3.98 3.28
C VAL A 236 2.82 2.81 3.74
N ARG A 237 2.30 1.98 4.65
CA ARG A 237 2.97 0.74 5.06
C ARG A 237 3.14 -0.24 3.89
N GLN A 238 2.14 -0.35 3.00
CA GLN A 238 2.25 -1.18 1.80
C GLN A 238 3.27 -0.61 0.78
N ILE A 239 3.33 0.71 0.61
CA ILE A 239 4.33 1.37 -0.25
C ILE A 239 5.76 1.06 0.26
N ALA A 240 5.96 1.07 1.58
CA ALA A 240 7.24 0.70 2.18
C ALA A 240 7.61 -0.76 1.89
N PHE A 241 6.65 -1.67 2.00
CA PHE A 241 6.86 -3.08 1.61
C PHE A 241 7.31 -3.20 0.16
N GLU A 242 6.59 -2.58 -0.78
CA GLU A 242 6.92 -2.59 -2.20
C GLU A 242 8.33 -2.07 -2.48
N LEU A 243 8.71 -0.93 -1.90
CA LEU A 243 10.05 -0.36 -2.09
C LEU A 243 11.14 -1.29 -1.55
N MET A 244 10.97 -1.80 -0.32
CA MET A 244 11.98 -2.67 0.30
C MET A 244 12.19 -3.95 -0.51
N VAL A 245 11.11 -4.57 -1.02
CA VAL A 245 11.21 -5.76 -1.87
C VAL A 245 11.90 -5.42 -3.20
N SER A 246 11.56 -4.27 -3.82
CA SER A 246 12.18 -3.81 -5.07
C SER A 246 13.71 -3.66 -4.93
N LEU A 247 14.16 -3.04 -3.83
CA LEU A 247 15.58 -2.84 -3.56
C LEU A 247 16.31 -4.15 -3.26
N ARG A 248 15.70 -5.06 -2.48
CA ARG A 248 16.27 -6.38 -2.17
C ARG A 248 16.41 -7.26 -3.42
N ARG A 249 15.42 -7.27 -4.31
CA ARG A 249 15.48 -8.02 -5.58
C ARG A 249 16.69 -7.60 -6.39
N ARG A 250 16.93 -6.29 -6.52
CA ARG A 250 18.09 -5.77 -7.25
C ARG A 250 19.43 -6.18 -6.63
N GLU A 251 19.55 -6.20 -5.31
CA GLU A 251 20.76 -6.65 -4.63
C GLU A 251 21.04 -8.13 -4.93
N TRP A 252 20.01 -8.97 -4.82
CA TRP A 252 20.11 -10.41 -5.14
C TRP A 252 20.51 -10.65 -6.60
N VAL A 253 19.90 -9.90 -7.54
CA VAL A 253 20.26 -9.89 -8.96
C VAL A 253 21.73 -9.53 -9.19
N ARG A 254 22.25 -8.52 -8.48
CA ARG A 254 23.66 -8.14 -8.58
C ARG A 254 24.62 -9.20 -8.05
N GLN A 255 24.21 -9.99 -7.06
CA GLN A 255 25.02 -11.02 -6.42
C GLN A 255 24.97 -12.37 -7.16
N THR A 256 23.94 -12.62 -7.97
CA THR A 256 23.72 -13.90 -8.67
C THR A 256 24.02 -13.78 -10.16
N SER A 257 25.29 -13.96 -10.54
CA SER A 257 25.72 -13.95 -11.95
C SER A 257 25.29 -15.22 -12.69
N GLY A 258 24.68 -15.09 -13.88
CA GLY A 258 24.54 -16.21 -14.84
C GLY A 258 23.23 -17.03 -14.80
N ILE A 259 22.25 -16.67 -13.97
CA ILE A 259 20.91 -17.31 -13.92
C ILE A 259 19.84 -16.29 -14.33
N PHE A 260 19.95 -15.77 -15.54
CA PHE A 260 18.84 -15.05 -16.17
C PHE A 260 18.32 -15.87 -17.34
N ALA A 261 17.73 -17.01 -17.01
CA ALA A 261 16.69 -17.59 -17.85
C ALA A 261 15.37 -17.00 -17.35
N PHE A 262 14.72 -16.19 -18.17
CA PHE A 262 13.41 -15.60 -17.92
C PHE A 262 12.38 -16.69 -17.56
N SER A 263 12.21 -16.93 -16.27
CA SER A 263 10.90 -16.98 -15.66
C SER A 263 10.86 -15.82 -14.67
N GLU A 264 10.24 -14.71 -15.06
CA GLU A 264 9.73 -13.64 -14.20
C GLU A 264 8.25 -13.95 -13.93
N PRO A 265 7.90 -14.51 -12.77
CA PRO A 265 6.50 -14.55 -12.36
C PRO A 265 6.45 -14.39 -10.83
N PHE A 266 5.29 -14.24 -10.22
CA PHE A 266 5.17 -14.66 -8.82
C PHE A 266 5.20 -16.22 -8.71
N ARG A 267 6.03 -16.94 -9.49
CA ARG A 267 5.74 -18.37 -9.79
C ARG A 267 5.95 -19.30 -8.61
N ASP A 268 6.99 -19.16 -7.79
CA ASP A 268 7.33 -20.23 -6.82
C ASP A 268 7.99 -19.77 -5.50
N ILE A 269 7.79 -18.54 -5.01
CA ILE A 269 8.53 -18.05 -3.82
C ILE A 269 7.62 -17.69 -2.64
N ASN A 270 7.72 -18.56 -1.63
CA ASN A 270 7.44 -18.32 -0.23
C ASN A 270 8.33 -17.16 0.25
N LEU A 271 7.75 -15.98 0.45
CA LEU A 271 8.41 -14.92 1.21
C LEU A 271 8.48 -15.37 2.68
N PRO A 272 9.50 -14.97 3.48
CA PRO A 272 9.49 -15.27 4.90
C PRO A 272 8.16 -14.83 5.50
N GLU A 273 7.53 -15.68 6.32
CA GLU A 273 6.29 -15.32 7.00
C GLU A 273 6.49 -13.94 7.67
N PRO A 274 5.66 -12.93 7.34
CA PRO A 274 5.63 -11.72 8.16
C PRO A 274 5.38 -12.15 9.60
N PRO A 275 5.96 -11.47 10.62
CA PRO A 275 5.89 -11.90 12.01
C PRO A 275 4.45 -12.29 12.32
N HIS A 276 4.26 -13.57 12.72
CA HIS A 276 2.97 -14.21 12.93
C HIS A 276 1.97 -13.20 13.47
N ARG A 277 1.11 -12.67 12.59
CA ARG A 277 -0.20 -12.24 13.07
C ARG A 277 -0.84 -13.57 13.43
N PRO A 278 -1.26 -13.81 14.68
CA PRO A 278 -1.92 -15.06 15.01
C PRO A 278 -3.08 -15.20 14.03
N MET A 279 -2.97 -16.17 13.10
CA MET A 279 -4.15 -16.79 12.55
C MET A 279 -4.82 -17.36 13.80
N LEU A 280 -5.84 -16.68 14.31
CA LEU A 280 -6.78 -17.35 15.19
C LEU A 280 -7.23 -18.54 14.36
N GLU A 281 -6.83 -19.73 14.80
CA GLU A 281 -7.23 -20.96 14.14
C GLU A 281 -8.73 -20.88 13.91
N PRO A 282 -9.23 -21.24 12.71
CA PRO A 282 -10.66 -21.34 12.51
C PRO A 282 -11.16 -22.31 13.57
N GLN A 283 -11.83 -21.78 14.60
CA GLN A 283 -12.44 -22.64 15.59
C GLN A 283 -13.38 -23.54 14.80
N SER A 284 -13.08 -24.83 14.83
CA SER A 284 -13.91 -25.86 14.22
C SER A 284 -15.33 -25.62 14.68
N ILE A 285 -16.18 -25.19 13.75
CA ILE A 285 -17.62 -25.17 13.94
C ILE A 285 -17.99 -26.62 14.24
N ILE A 286 -18.29 -26.89 15.51
CA ILE A 286 -18.97 -28.10 15.90
C ILE A 286 -20.34 -28.01 15.23
N LEU A 287 -20.50 -28.71 14.11
CA LEU A 287 -21.81 -29.03 13.55
C LEU A 287 -22.50 -29.96 14.55
N GLY A 288 -23.15 -29.35 15.54
CA GLY A 288 -24.08 -30.03 16.43
C GLY A 288 -25.26 -30.53 15.62
N LYS A 289 -25.30 -31.85 15.38
CA LYS A 289 -26.50 -32.57 14.98
C LYS A 289 -27.56 -32.44 16.09
N TYR A 290 -28.73 -31.91 15.75
CA TYR A 290 -30.00 -32.12 16.45
C TYR A 290 -31.07 -32.06 15.33
N ILE A 291 -31.73 -33.16 14.94
CA ILE A 291 -32.94 -33.76 15.57
C ILE A 291 -33.79 -32.71 16.28
#